data_AF-A0A2V8NYE5-F1
#
_entry.id   AF-A0A2V8NYE5-F1
#
_cell.length_a   1.000
_cell.length_b   1.000
_cell.length_c   1.000
_cell.angle_alpha   90.00
_cell.angle_beta   90.00
_cell.angle_gamma   90.00
#
_symmetry.space_group_name_H-M   'P 1'
#
loop_
_entity.id
_entity.type
_entity.pdbx_description
1 polymer ?
#
loop_
_entity_poly.entity_id
_entity_poly.type
_entity_poly.pdbx_seq_one_letter_code
_entity_poly.pdbx_strand_id
1 'polypeptide(L)'
;MIVDSTLMLAQETEYTAPSYFRIVVLVLLALGIIGWLIAAVLGFARARAFGSSTRWFALSAVCLLLYNLHWVLVSVSFIIASPDAVLAIGQFINLFIVLGAVCAIMGFIRLTHPR
;
A
#
# COMPACT_ATOMS: atom_id res chain seq x y z
N MET A 1 -15.07 35.88 14.52
CA MET A 1 -15.98 35.12 15.43
C MET A 1 -16.15 33.66 15.04
N ILE A 2 -16.76 33.29 13.90
CA ILE A 2 -16.85 31.86 13.49
C ILE A 2 -15.46 31.26 13.22
N VAL A 3 -14.58 32.01 12.57
CA VAL A 3 -13.20 31.58 12.26
C VAL A 3 -12.37 31.36 13.54
N ASP A 4 -12.50 32.25 14.53
CA ASP A 4 -11.81 32.11 15.83
C ASP A 4 -12.32 30.91 16.63
N SER A 5 -13.61 30.61 16.50
CA SER A 5 -14.25 29.44 17.16
C SER A 5 -13.77 28.13 16.52
N THR A 6 -13.59 28.10 15.20
CA THR A 6 -13.01 26.93 14.50
C THR A 6 -11.52 26.77 14.76
N LEU A 7 -10.78 27.87 14.95
CA LEU A 7 -9.35 27.83 15.27
C LEU A 7 -9.11 27.31 16.70
N MET A 8 -9.97 27.71 17.64
CA MET A 8 -9.96 27.22 19.03
C MET A 8 -10.34 25.73 19.11
N LEU A 9 -11.33 25.27 18.32
CA LEU A 9 -11.68 23.84 18.25
C LEU A 9 -10.56 22.99 17.64
N ALA A 10 -9.84 23.51 16.63
CA ALA A 10 -8.73 22.80 15.99
C ALA A 10 -7.51 22.65 16.92
N GLN A 11 -7.32 23.59 17.86
CA GLN A 11 -6.23 23.56 18.82
C GLN A 11 -6.47 22.56 19.97
N GLU A 12 -7.73 22.28 20.32
CA GLU A 12 -8.10 21.33 21.37
C GLU A 12 -8.08 19.86 20.91
N THR A 13 -8.03 19.62 19.60
CA THR A 13 -7.87 18.28 19.02
C THR A 13 -6.40 17.94 18.73
N GLU A 14 -5.49 18.22 19.67
CA GLU A 14 -4.18 17.58 19.66
C GLU A 14 -4.39 16.08 19.92
N TYR A 15 -4.63 15.33 18.84
CA TYR A 15 -4.68 13.88 18.89
C TYR A 15 -3.28 13.36 19.21
N THR A 16 -3.00 13.19 20.50
CA THR A 16 -1.82 12.49 20.96
C THR A 16 -1.95 11.02 20.60
N ALA A 17 -1.38 10.65 19.46
CA ALA A 17 -1.40 9.28 18.99
C ALA A 17 -0.79 8.36 20.08
N PRO A 18 -1.47 7.28 20.46
CA PRO A 18 -0.98 6.40 21.50
C PRO A 18 0.34 5.74 21.10
N SER A 19 1.24 5.53 22.06
CA SER A 19 2.60 5.05 21.79
C SER A 19 2.66 3.70 21.07
N TYR A 20 1.68 2.81 21.30
CA TYR A 20 1.55 1.52 20.63
C TYR A 20 1.23 1.63 19.14
N PHE A 21 0.64 2.74 18.68
CA PHE A 21 0.23 2.94 17.29
C PHE A 21 1.40 2.78 16.32
N ARG A 22 2.57 3.33 16.68
CA ARG A 22 3.79 3.22 15.87
C ARG A 22 4.21 1.77 15.69
N ILE A 23 4.18 0.98 16.76
CA ILE A 23 4.55 -0.44 16.73
C ILE A 23 3.56 -1.23 15.87
N VAL A 24 2.26 -0.99 16.06
CA VAL A 24 1.20 -1.65 15.29
C VAL A 24 1.36 -1.38 13.79
N VAL A 25 1.59 -0.13 13.40
CA VAL A 25 1.82 0.25 11.99
C VAL A 25 3.06 -0.46 11.42
N LEU A 26 4.17 -0.48 12.15
CA LEU A 26 5.40 -1.16 11.71
C LEU A 26 5.20 -2.67 11.53
N VAL A 27 4.48 -3.31 12.45
CA VAL A 27 4.16 -4.74 12.37
C VAL A 27 3.25 -5.03 11.18
N LEU A 28 2.19 -4.24 10.97
CA LEU A 28 1.29 -4.38 9.82
C LEU A 28 2.03 -4.20 8.49
N LEU A 29 2.93 -3.21 8.43
CA LEU A 29 3.72 -2.94 7.23
C LEU A 29 4.69 -4.10 6.94
N ALA A 30 5.39 -4.61 7.95
CA ALA A 30 6.29 -5.75 7.81
C ALA A 30 5.53 -7.02 7.38
N LEU A 31 4.40 -7.32 8.02
CA LEU A 31 3.54 -8.44 7.66
C LEU A 31 2.97 -8.27 6.24
N GLY A 32 2.61 -7.04 5.85
CA GLY A 32 2.20 -6.72 4.49
C GLY A 32 3.28 -7.04 3.47
N ILE A 33 4.50 -6.53 3.65
CA ILE A 33 5.64 -6.80 2.75
C ILE A 33 5.89 -8.30 2.62
N ILE A 34 5.96 -9.01 3.75
CA ILE A 34 6.23 -10.46 3.76
C ILE A 34 5.07 -11.22 3.10
N GLY A 35 3.82 -10.91 3.43
CA GLY A 35 2.65 -11.57 2.87
C GLY A 35 2.53 -11.39 1.36
N TRP A 36 2.72 -10.17 0.86
CA TRP A 36 2.68 -9.89 -0.58
C TRP A 36 3.88 -10.48 -1.32
N LEU A 37 5.06 -10.55 -0.68
CA LEU A 37 6.23 -11.23 -1.25
C LEU A 37 5.98 -12.72 -1.42
N ILE A 38 5.45 -13.39 -0.39
CA ILE A 38 5.10 -14.81 -0.45
C ILE A 38 4.04 -15.03 -1.53
N ALA A 39 2.99 -14.19 -1.59
CA ALA A 39 1.95 -14.28 -2.61
C ALA A 39 2.51 -14.12 -4.03
N ALA A 40 3.43 -13.17 -4.23
CA ALA A 40 4.10 -12.98 -5.53
C ALA A 40 4.93 -14.19 -5.92
N VAL A 41 5.79 -14.69 -5.02
CA VAL A 41 6.66 -15.85 -5.28
C VAL A 41 5.85 -17.10 -5.58
N LEU A 42 4.85 -17.41 -4.75
CA LEU A 42 3.96 -18.55 -4.96
C LEU A 42 3.14 -18.41 -6.25
N GLY A 43 2.65 -17.21 -6.53
CA GLY A 43 1.91 -16.89 -7.75
C GLY A 43 2.75 -17.12 -9.00
N PHE A 44 4.01 -16.68 -9.04
CA PHE A 44 4.90 -16.92 -10.17
C PHE A 44 5.36 -18.39 -10.26
N ALA A 45 5.65 -19.04 -9.14
CA ALA A 45 6.03 -20.45 -9.11
C ALA A 45 4.91 -21.35 -9.65
N ARG A 46 3.66 -21.02 -9.36
CA ARG A 46 2.47 -21.79 -9.78
C ARG A 46 1.86 -21.29 -11.09
N ALA A 47 2.31 -20.16 -11.63
CA ALA A 47 1.79 -19.60 -12.88
C ALA A 47 1.85 -20.56 -14.07
N ARG A 48 2.87 -21.43 -14.14
CA ARG A 48 3.00 -22.41 -15.22
C ARG A 48 1.97 -23.54 -15.12
N ALA A 49 1.52 -23.89 -13.91
CA ALA A 49 0.59 -24.99 -13.66
C ALA A 49 -0.88 -24.55 -13.72
N PHE A 50 -1.20 -23.32 -13.31
CA PHE A 50 -2.58 -22.83 -13.15
C PHE A 50 -3.03 -21.85 -14.25
N GLY A 51 -2.21 -21.63 -15.27
CA GLY A 51 -2.60 -20.86 -16.45
C GLY A 51 -2.50 -19.33 -16.30
N SER A 52 -3.16 -18.62 -17.22
CA SER A 52 -2.96 -17.17 -17.38
C SER A 52 -3.49 -16.32 -16.22
N SER A 53 -4.56 -16.75 -15.54
CA SER A 53 -5.18 -16.02 -14.43
C SER A 53 -4.24 -15.86 -13.24
N THR A 54 -3.51 -16.90 -12.86
CA THR A 54 -2.55 -16.89 -11.75
C THR A 54 -1.42 -15.88 -11.97
N ARG A 55 -1.05 -15.59 -13.23
CA ARG A 55 -0.05 -14.56 -13.58
C ARG A 55 -0.54 -13.15 -13.24
N TRP A 56 -1.83 -12.87 -13.45
CA TRP A 56 -2.43 -11.58 -13.12
C TRP A 56 -2.56 -11.38 -11.61
N PHE A 57 -2.85 -12.44 -10.85
CA PHE A 57 -2.83 -12.38 -9.38
C PHE A 57 -1.42 -12.20 -8.83
N ALA A 58 -0.41 -12.87 -9.40
CA ALA A 58 0.99 -12.63 -9.04
C ALA A 58 1.40 -11.18 -9.32
N LEU A 59 0.99 -10.62 -10.46
CA LEU A 59 1.25 -9.22 -10.80
C LEU A 59 0.58 -8.26 -9.80
N SER A 60 -0.68 -8.53 -9.42
CA SER A 60 -1.38 -7.78 -8.37
C SER A 60 -0.62 -7.81 -7.04
N ALA A 61 -0.09 -8.97 -6.64
CA ALA A 61 0.70 -9.10 -5.41
C ALA A 61 1.99 -8.27 -5.47
N VAL A 62 2.66 -8.22 -6.63
CA VAL A 62 3.83 -7.35 -6.84
C VAL A 62 3.46 -5.87 -6.73
N CYS A 63 2.34 -5.45 -7.31
CA CYS A 63 1.87 -4.06 -7.20
C CYS A 63 1.62 -3.69 -5.72
N LEU A 64 0.98 -4.58 -4.95
CA LEU A 64 0.74 -4.35 -3.52
C LEU A 64 2.03 -4.41 -2.69
N LEU A 65 3.02 -5.19 -3.11
CA LEU A 65 4.36 -5.16 -2.51
C LEU A 65 5.03 -3.80 -2.72
N LEU A 66 5.01 -3.28 -3.95
CA LEU A 66 5.57 -1.95 -4.27
C LEU A 66 4.85 -0.81 -3.53
N TYR A 67 3.54 -0.95 -3.31
CA TYR A 67 2.76 -0.04 -2.47
C TYR A 67 3.26 -0.02 -1.01
N ASN A 68 3.48 -1.19 -0.41
CA ASN A 68 4.02 -1.26 0.96
C ASN A 68 5.46 -0.74 1.02
N LEU A 69 6.26 -0.99 -0.02
CA LEU A 69 7.61 -0.43 -0.12
C LEU A 69 7.62 1.10 -0.22
N HIS A 70 6.67 1.70 -0.95
CA HIS A 70 6.50 3.15 -0.98
C HIS A 70 6.14 3.71 0.38
N TRP A 71 5.30 3.03 1.16
CA TRP A 71 5.02 3.44 2.53
C TRP A 71 6.27 3.44 3.41
N VAL A 72 7.15 2.44 3.27
CA VAL A 72 8.46 2.44 3.95
C VAL A 72 9.30 3.64 3.51
N LEU A 73 9.42 3.88 2.20
CA LEU A 73 10.22 4.97 1.66
C LEU A 73 9.70 6.34 2.12
N VAL A 74 8.39 6.59 2.05
CA VAL A 74 7.76 7.82 2.57
C VAL A 74 8.06 8.00 4.06
N SER A 75 7.96 6.93 4.84
CA SER A 75 8.25 6.96 6.29
C SER A 75 9.70 7.30 6.58
N VAL A 76 10.65 6.74 5.81
CA VAL A 76 12.08 7.05 5.93
C VAL A 76 12.40 8.47 5.47
N SER A 77 11.82 8.91 4.35
CA SER A 77 11.95 10.28 3.84
C SER A 77 11.40 11.31 4.81
N PHE A 78 10.34 10.99 5.55
CA PHE A 78 9.81 11.87 6.60
C PHE A 78 10.82 12.08 7.75
N ILE A 79 11.67 11.10 8.03
CA ILE A 79 12.67 11.16 9.11
C ILE A 79 13.96 11.85 8.66
N ILE A 80 14.38 11.65 7.41
CA ILE A 80 15.74 11.99 6.93
C ILE A 80 15.74 13.16 5.91
N ALA A 81 14.66 13.34 5.14
CA ALA A 81 14.63 14.21 3.96
C ALA A 81 13.76 15.46 4.14
N SER A 82 13.80 16.34 3.12
CA SER A 82 12.97 17.54 3.04
C SER A 82 11.50 17.21 2.71
N PRO A 83 10.54 18.08 3.11
CA PRO A 83 9.11 17.87 2.85
C PRO A 83 8.77 17.71 1.36
N ASP A 84 9.55 18.31 0.47
CA ASP A 84 9.39 18.18 -0.98
C ASP A 84 9.61 16.74 -1.46
N ALA A 85 10.58 16.02 -0.88
CA ALA A 85 10.86 14.62 -1.22
C ALA A 85 9.72 13.69 -0.76
N VAL A 86 9.12 13.98 0.40
CA VAL A 86 7.98 13.23 0.94
C VAL A 86 6.77 13.38 0.01
N LEU A 87 6.47 14.60 -0.45
CA LEU A 87 5.40 14.86 -1.40
C LEU A 87 5.67 14.18 -2.75
N ALA A 88 6.91 14.27 -3.24
CA ALA A 88 7.30 13.71 -4.53
C ALA A 88 7.14 12.18 -4.58
N ILE A 89 7.45 11.49 -3.48
CA ILE A 89 7.30 10.03 -3.37
C ILE A 89 5.84 9.65 -3.05
N GLY A 90 5.19 10.41 -2.17
CA GLY A 90 3.83 10.15 -1.71
C GLY A 90 2.76 10.29 -2.80
N GLN A 91 2.94 11.19 -3.77
CA GLN A 91 1.94 11.43 -4.83
C GLN A 91 1.64 10.18 -5.70
N PHE A 92 2.62 9.29 -5.86
CA PHE A 92 2.48 8.08 -6.69
C PHE A 92 2.03 6.85 -5.90
N ILE A 93 1.83 6.96 -4.58
CA ILE A 93 1.50 5.80 -3.74
C ILE A 93 0.20 5.13 -4.20
N ASN A 94 -0.79 5.93 -4.59
CA ASN A 94 -2.09 5.44 -5.05
C ASN A 94 -2.02 4.77 -6.43
N LEU A 95 -0.98 5.02 -7.22
CA LEU A 95 -0.85 4.40 -8.54
C LEU A 95 -0.69 2.89 -8.41
N PHE A 96 0.12 2.42 -7.45
CA PHE A 96 0.38 0.99 -7.27
C PHE A 96 -0.82 0.23 -6.75
N ILE A 97 -1.63 0.83 -5.85
CA ILE A 97 -2.85 0.17 -5.36
C ILE A 97 -3.91 0.08 -6.47
N VAL A 98 -4.04 1.11 -7.30
CA VAL A 98 -4.94 1.08 -8.47
C VAL A 98 -4.48 0.04 -9.48
N LEU A 99 -3.19 -0.01 -9.80
CA LEU A 99 -2.64 -1.04 -10.70
C LEU A 99 -2.87 -2.45 -10.15
N GLY A 100 -2.66 -2.65 -8.85
CA GLY A 100 -2.93 -3.90 -8.17
C GLY A 100 -4.40 -4.31 -8.30
N ALA A 101 -5.33 -3.38 -8.04
CA ALA A 101 -6.76 -3.63 -8.20
C ALA A 101 -7.12 -4.03 -9.63
N VAL A 102 -6.61 -3.33 -10.64
CA VAL A 102 -6.84 -3.67 -12.06
C VAL A 102 -6.28 -5.06 -12.39
N CYS A 103 -5.09 -5.39 -11.91
CA CYS A 103 -4.50 -6.72 -12.11
C CYS A 103 -5.34 -7.83 -11.46
N ALA A 104 -5.86 -7.60 -10.24
CA ALA A 104 -6.74 -8.54 -9.58
C ALA A 104 -8.07 -8.73 -10.35
N ILE A 105 -8.69 -7.64 -10.82
CA ILE A 105 -9.92 -7.69 -11.63
C ILE A 105 -9.68 -8.50 -12.91
N MET A 106 -8.59 -8.25 -13.64
CA MET A 106 -8.24 -9.02 -14.83
C MET A 106 -7.98 -10.50 -14.52
N GLY A 107 -7.38 -10.79 -13.36
CA GLY A 107 -7.23 -12.15 -12.85
C GLY A 107 -8.57 -12.85 -12.66
N PHE A 108 -9.54 -12.18 -12.03
CA PHE A 108 -10.90 -12.71 -11.83
C PHE A 108 -11.65 -12.92 -13.15
N ILE A 109 -11.61 -11.96 -14.07
CA ILE A 109 -12.27 -12.08 -15.39
C ILE A 109 -11.78 -13.31 -16.15
N ARG A 110 -10.46 -13.58 -16.10
CA ARG A 110 -9.86 -14.75 -16.74
C ARG A 110 -10.14 -16.07 -16.03
N LEU A 111 -10.49 -16.06 -14.75
CA LEU A 111 -10.98 -17.24 -14.05
C LEU A 111 -12.43 -17.57 -14.44
N THR A 112 -13.28 -16.55 -14.62
CA THR A 112 -14.72 -16.74 -14.92
C THR A 112 -15.00 -16.95 -16.40
N HIS A 113 -14.09 -16.56 -17.30
CA HIS A 113 -14.14 -16.85 -18.73
C HIS A 113 -12.91 -17.65 -19.19
N PRO A 114 -12.84 -18.95 -18.88
CA PRO A 114 -11.85 -19.84 -19.46
C PRO A 114 -12.22 -20.08 -20.93
N ARG A 115 -11.70 -19.25 -21.84
CA ARG A 115 -11.64 -19.56 -23.27
C ARG A 115 -10.20 -19.88 -23.64
#